data_AF-A0A7W9AW28-F1
#
_entry.id   AF-A0A7W9AW28-F1
#
_cell.length_a   1.000
_cell.length_b   1.000
_cell.length_c   1.000
_cell.angle_alpha   90.00
_cell.angle_beta   90.00
_cell.angle_gamma   90.00
#
_symmetry.space_group_name_H-M   'P 1'
#
loop_
_entity.id
_entity.type
_entity.pdbx_description
1 polymer ?
#
loop_
_entity_poly.entity_id
_entity_poly.type
_entity_poly.pdbx_seq_one_letter_code
_entity_poly.pdbx_strand_id
1 'polypeptide(L)' 'MTPQERLVQAINDATALSLIIGDLFDKDDVRQDFLARQLVSATERMNRALAAWQKELSEDGEPEQVAA' A
#
# COMPACT_ATOMS: atom_id res chain seq x y z
N MET A 1 4.35 -15.14 -1.82
CA MET A 1 3.80 -13.86 -2.28
C MET A 1 4.95 -12.93 -2.60
N THR A 2 5.10 -12.51 -3.85
CA THR A 2 6.16 -11.61 -4.32
C THR A 2 5.96 -10.19 -3.75
N PRO A 3 6.98 -9.32 -3.70
CA PRO A 3 6.80 -7.91 -3.37
C PRO A 3 5.78 -7.20 -4.28
N GLN A 4 5.76 -7.51 -5.58
CA GLN A 4 4.73 -7.03 -6.50
C GLN A 4 3.32 -7.49 -6.09
N GLU A 5 3.11 -8.78 -5.79
CA GLU A 5 1.82 -9.31 -5.33
C GLU A 5 1.38 -8.65 -4.01
N ARG A 6 2.32 -8.38 -3.09
CA ARG A 6 2.05 -7.64 -1.85
C ARG A 6 1.63 -6.19 -2.11
N LEU A 7 2.21 -5.52 -3.09
CA LEU A 7 1.82 -4.17 -3.48
C LEU A 7 0.41 -4.14 -4.08
N VAL A 8 0.08 -5.08 -4.97
CA VAL A 8 -1.27 -5.21 -5.53
C VAL A 8 -2.30 -5.44 -4.43
N GLN A 9 -2.01 -6.33 -3.48
CA GLN A 9 -2.90 -6.56 -2.35
C GLN A 9 -3.10 -5.30 -1.49
N ALA A 10 -2.02 -4.57 -1.18
CA ALA A 10 -2.11 -3.34 -0.40
C ALA A 10 -2.95 -2.23 -1.09
N ILE A 11 -2.85 -2.12 -2.42
CA ILE A 11 -3.66 -1.19 -3.22
C ILE A 11 -5.13 -1.61 -3.19
N ASN A 12 -5.42 -2.90 -3.34
CA ASN A 12 -6.79 -3.41 -3.30
C ASN A 12 -7.44 -3.17 -1.92
N ASP A 13 -6.70 -3.40 -0.83
CA ASP A 13 -7.16 -3.12 0.54
C ASP A 13 -7.50 -1.63 0.73
N ALA A 14 -6.62 -0.73 0.26
CA ALA A 14 -6.85 0.72 0.36
C ALA A 14 -8.03 1.19 -0.51
N THR A 15 -8.24 0.56 -1.67
CA THR A 15 -9.39 0.83 -2.55
C THR A 15 -10.69 0.37 -1.91
N ALA A 16 -10.71 -0.80 -1.27
CA ALA A 16 -11.90 -1.24 -0.54
C ALA A 16 -12.23 -0.29 0.62
N LEU A 17 -11.20 0.20 1.33
CA LEU A 17 -11.37 1.16 2.40
C LEU A 17 -11.92 2.51 1.90
N SER A 18 -11.49 3.00 0.73
CA SER A 18 -11.98 4.27 0.18
C SER A 18 -13.47 4.22 -0.18
N LEU A 19 -13.97 3.08 -0.68
CA LEU A 19 -15.40 2.86 -0.94
C LEU A 19 -16.22 2.88 0.35
N ILE A 20 -15.70 2.27 1.42
CA ILE A 20 -16.34 2.28 2.75
C ILE A 20 -16.38 3.70 3.32
N ILE A 21 -15.28 4.44 3.22
CA ILE A 21 -15.22 5.83 3.68
C ILE A 21 -16.22 6.68 2.90
N GLY A 22 -16.29 6.54 1.57
CA GLY A 22 -17.26 7.27 0.74
C GLY A 22 -18.73 7.05 1.15
N ASP A 23 -19.12 5.81 1.46
CA ASP A 23 -20.49 5.49 1.93
C ASP A 23 -20.81 6.03 3.34
N LEU A 24 -19.78 6.18 4.17
CA LEU A 24 -19.92 6.63 5.55
C LEU A 24 -19.76 8.15 5.71
N PHE A 25 -19.09 8.83 4.78
CA PHE A 25 -18.79 10.27 4.89
C PHE A 25 -20.04 11.15 4.76
N ASP A 26 -21.06 10.71 4.02
CA ASP A 26 -22.35 11.41 3.89
C ASP A 26 -23.27 11.26 5.13
N LYS A 27 -22.88 10.41 6.08
CA LYS A 27 -23.59 10.21 7.34
C LYS A 27 -22.80 11.00 8.37
N ASP A 28 -23.45 11.94 9.08
CA ASP A 28 -22.89 12.72 10.21
C ASP A 28 -22.49 11.77 11.37
N ASP A 29 -21.51 10.91 11.14
CA ASP A 29 -21.22 9.74 11.94
C ASP A 29 -19.92 9.97 12.72
N VAL A 30 -19.96 9.66 14.01
CA VAL A 30 -18.89 9.87 15.03
C VAL A 30 -17.62 9.05 14.72
N ARG A 31 -17.62 8.29 13.62
CA ARG A 31 -16.58 7.33 13.23
C ARG A 31 -15.46 7.94 12.39
N GLN A 32 -15.48 9.23 12.11
CA GLN A 32 -14.44 9.88 11.30
C GLN A 32 -13.02 9.66 11.84
N ASP A 33 -12.80 9.67 13.16
CA ASP A 33 -11.48 9.42 13.74
C ASP A 33 -11.01 7.97 13.51
N PHE A 34 -11.94 7.01 13.61
CA PHE A 34 -11.66 5.60 13.30
C PHE A 34 -11.30 5.42 11.83
N LEU A 35 -12.08 6.01 10.92
CA LEU A 35 -11.85 5.94 9.48
C LEU A 35 -10.54 6.62 9.07
N ALA A 36 -10.20 7.77 9.68
CA ALA A 36 -8.93 8.44 9.49
C ALA A 36 -7.75 7.55 9.90
N ARG A 37 -7.83 6.86 11.05
CA ARG A 37 -6.81 5.90 11.49
C ARG A 37 -6.69 4.70 10.55
N GLN A 38 -7.80 4.19 10.03
CA GLN A 38 -7.77 3.12 9.04
C GLN A 38 -7.09 3.57 7.74
N LEU A 39 -7.37 4.80 7.29
CA LEU A 39 -6.75 5.36 6.08
C LEU A 39 -5.24 5.48 6.25
N VAL A 40 -4.78 6.05 7.37
CA VAL A 40 -3.34 6.14 7.69
C VAL A 40 -2.68 4.77 7.68
N SER A 41 -3.29 3.78 8.34
CA SER A 41 -2.77 2.40 8.38
C SER A 41 -2.71 1.74 7.00
N ALA A 42 -3.71 1.96 6.15
CA ALA A 42 -3.72 1.46 4.78
C ALA A 42 -2.60 2.10 3.94
N THR A 43 -2.43 3.43 4.02
CA THR A 43 -1.37 4.16 3.32
C THR A 43 0.02 3.71 3.76
N GLU A 44 0.25 3.50 5.06
CA GLU A 44 1.53 2.96 5.53
C GLU A 44 1.84 1.57 4.98
N ARG A 45 0.83 0.68 4.92
CA ARG A 45 0.99 -0.66 4.35
C ARG A 45 1.35 -0.58 2.87
N MET A 46 0.68 0.29 2.10
CA MET A 46 1.03 0.55 0.70
C MET A 46 2.46 1.06 0.54
N ASN A 47 2.88 2.05 1.32
CA ASN A 47 4.23 2.62 1.24
C ASN A 47 5.32 1.57 1.54
N ARG A 48 5.11 0.72 2.55
CA ARG A 48 6.04 -0.39 2.85
C ARG A 48 6.10 -1.41 1.73
N ALA A 49 4.95 -1.77 1.14
CA ALA A 49 4.91 -2.71 0.02
C ALA A 49 5.58 -2.13 -1.24
N LEU A 50 5.38 -0.83 -1.51
CA LEU A 50 6.01 -0.11 -2.60
C LEU A 50 7.53 -0.07 -2.44
N ALA A 51 8.03 0.28 -1.25
CA ALA A 51 9.46 0.30 -0.97
C ALA A 51 10.11 -1.08 -1.12
N ALA A 52 9.42 -2.15 -0.69
CA ALA A 52 9.89 -3.52 -0.87
C ALA A 52 10.00 -3.92 -2.35
N TRP A 53 9.02 -3.52 -3.16
CA TRP A 53 9.05 -3.78 -4.61
C TRP A 53 10.10 -2.93 -5.33
N GLN A 54 10.27 -1.65 -4.95
CA GLN A 54 11.32 -0.79 -5.50
C GLN A 54 12.72 -1.34 -5.19
N LYS A 55 12.91 -1.91 -3.99
CA LYS A 55 14.17 -2.55 -3.61
C LYS A 55 14.47 -3.78 -4.51
N GLU A 56 13.48 -4.64 -4.74
CA GLU A 56 13.62 -5.80 -5.64
C GLU A 56 14.03 -5.35 -7.06
N LEU A 57 13.36 -4.33 -7.61
CA LEU A 57 13.73 -3.76 -8.91
C LEU A 57 15.16 -3.17 -8.95
N SER A 58 15.65 -2.65 -7.82
CA SER A 58 17.02 -2.12 -7.74
C SER A 58 18.08 -3.22 -7.61
N GLU A 59 17.74 -4.36 -6.99
CA GLU A 59 18.63 -5.51 -6.82
C GLU A 59 18.71 -6.34 -8.13
N ASP A 60 17.62 -6.42 -8.90
CA ASP A 60 17.59 -7.05 -10.23
C ASP A 60 18.27 -6.20 -11.31
N GLY A 61 18.60 -4.94 -11.00
CA GLY A 61 19.15 -3.95 -11.93
C GLY A 61 20.66 -3.76 -11.86
N GLU A 62 21.37 -4.37 -10.91
CA GLU A 62 22.84 -4.34 -10.91
C GLU A 62 23.37 -5.38 -11.91
N PRO A 63 23.97 -4.96 -13.05
CA PRO A 63 24.71 -5.92 -13.87
C PRO A 63 25.82 -6.48 -12.99
N GLU A 64 25.80 -7.79 -12.83
CA GLU A 64 26.92 -8.58 -12.30
C GLU A 64 28.19 -8.02 -12.94
N GLN A 65 28.98 -7.24 -12.17
CA GLN A 65 30.31 -6.85 -12.59
C GLN A 65 31.09 -8.16 -12.66
N VAL A 66 31.07 -8.75 -13.85
CA VAL A 66 31.95 -9.84 -14.24
C VAL A 66 33.36 -9.31 -14.00
N ALA A 67 33.93 -9.69 -12.86
CA ALA A 67 35.33 -9.46 -12.56
C ALA A 67 36.14 -10.20 -13.62
N ALA A 68 36.69 -9.43 -14.56
CA ALA A 68 37.61 -9.87 -15.60
C ALA A 68 39.04 -10.02 -15.07
#